data_AF-A0A2S1FIN7-F1
#
_entry.id   AF-A0A2S1FIN7-F1
#
_cell.length_a   1.000
_cell.length_b   1.000
_cell.length_c   1.000
_cell.angle_alpha   90.00
_cell.angle_beta   90.00
_cell.angle_gamma   90.00
#
_symmetry.space_group_name_H-M   'P 1'
#
loop_
_entity.id
_entity.type
_entity.pdbx_description
1 polymer ?
#
loop_
_entity_poly.entity_id
_entity_poly.type
_entity_poly.pdbx_seq_one_letter_code
_entity_poly.pdbx_strand_id
1 'polypeptide(L)'
;MIKKPQEAQDHAAGGEQMRKIKFGDGRVATASVSVQLLPRSNQKWGYLRFKTDGKTKQFYIGKVSAETLEESLAIGWHLAREKDVLERRGWSWVVPLKKEK
;
A
#
# COMPACT_ATOMS: atom_id res chain seq x y z
N MET A 1 -13.68 12.52 14.61
CA MET A 1 -12.79 13.25 13.66
C MET A 1 -12.57 12.39 12.44
N ILE A 2 -12.81 12.90 11.23
CA ILE A 2 -12.46 12.20 9.99
C ILE A 2 -10.96 12.40 9.78
N LYS A 3 -10.13 11.34 9.83
CA LYS A 3 -8.70 11.45 9.52
C LYS A 3 -8.51 11.91 8.09
N LYS A 4 -7.53 12.78 7.83
CA LYS A 4 -7.19 13.15 6.45
C LYS A 4 -6.74 11.89 5.70
N PRO A 5 -7.00 11.77 4.38
CA PRO A 5 -6.62 10.58 3.62
C PRO A 5 -5.13 10.20 3.73
N GLN A 6 -4.23 11.18 3.93
CA GLN A 6 -2.81 10.91 4.16
C GLN A 6 -2.53 10.33 5.54
N GLU A 7 -3.08 10.93 6.62
CA GLU A 7 -2.90 10.45 7.99
C GLU A 7 -3.43 9.01 8.16
N ALA A 8 -4.54 8.67 7.52
CA ALA A 8 -5.08 7.30 7.53
C ALA A 8 -4.12 6.31 6.86
N GLN A 9 -3.47 6.71 5.77
CA GLN A 9 -2.46 5.88 5.08
C GLN A 9 -1.19 5.74 5.91
N ASP A 10 -0.72 6.83 6.53
CA ASP A 10 0.46 6.80 7.40
C ASP A 10 0.21 5.88 8.59
N HIS A 11 -0.92 6.04 9.27
CA HIS A 11 -1.31 5.17 10.37
C HIS A 11 -1.41 3.70 9.94
N ALA A 12 -2.10 3.41 8.82
CA ALA A 12 -2.28 2.04 8.34
C ALA A 12 -0.98 1.39 7.84
N ALA A 13 -0.01 2.18 7.36
CA ALA A 13 1.30 1.69 6.94
C ALA A 13 2.29 1.51 8.10
N GLY A 14 1.99 2.04 9.29
CA GLY A 14 2.93 2.10 10.41
C GLY A 14 3.88 3.31 10.37
N GLY A 15 3.52 4.36 9.62
CA GLY A 15 4.23 5.65 9.52
C GLY A 15 4.47 6.10 8.08
N GLU A 16 4.73 7.40 7.88
CA GLU A 16 4.97 7.97 6.53
C GLU A 16 6.15 7.28 5.81
N GLN A 17 7.23 6.98 6.54
CA GLN A 17 8.42 6.34 5.99
C GLN A 17 8.14 4.91 5.50
N MET A 18 7.16 4.23 6.09
CA MET A 18 6.75 2.89 5.68
C MET A 18 6.03 2.88 4.33
N ARG A 19 5.69 4.04 3.78
CA ARG A 19 5.05 4.19 2.47
C ARG A 19 6.03 4.51 1.35
N LYS A 20 7.30 4.78 1.68
CA LYS A 20 8.28 5.25 0.71
C LYS A 20 8.86 4.07 -0.07
N ILE A 21 8.90 4.23 -1.39
CA ILE A 21 9.44 3.29 -2.36
C ILE A 21 10.72 3.87 -2.92
N LYS A 22 11.78 3.06 -2.97
CA LYS A 22 13.03 3.35 -3.65
C LYS A 22 13.07 2.60 -4.99
N PHE A 23 13.28 3.36 -6.06
CA PHE A 23 13.49 2.83 -7.40
C PHE A 23 14.98 2.55 -7.65
N GLY A 24 15.28 1.73 -8.66
CA GLY A 24 16.67 1.36 -9.01
C GLY A 24 17.55 2.54 -9.44
N ASP A 25 16.94 3.64 -9.88
CA ASP A 25 17.61 4.89 -10.28
C ASP A 25 17.79 5.88 -9.11
N GLY A 26 17.47 5.46 -7.88
CA GLY A 26 17.61 6.28 -6.67
C GLY A 26 16.44 7.23 -6.40
N ARG A 27 15.45 7.34 -7.29
CA ARG A 27 14.24 8.13 -7.02
C ARG A 27 13.40 7.49 -5.90
N VAL A 28 12.65 8.34 -5.22
CA VAL A 28 11.71 7.93 -4.16
C VAL A 28 10.30 8.37 -4.49
N ALA A 29 9.32 7.50 -4.27
CA ALA A 29 7.90 7.84 -4.35
C ALA A 29 7.16 7.46 -3.06
N THR A 30 6.07 8.16 -2.78
CA THR A 30 5.13 7.78 -1.72
C THR A 30 4.03 6.90 -2.32
N ALA A 31 3.86 5.70 -1.77
CA ALA A 31 2.74 4.83 -2.09
C ALA A 31 1.50 5.08 -1.23
N SER A 32 0.38 4.64 -1.77
CA SER A 32 -0.90 4.57 -1.08
C SER A 32 -1.58 3.25 -1.42
N VAL A 33 -2.38 2.73 -0.50
CA VAL A 33 -3.30 1.63 -0.79
C VAL A 33 -4.66 2.20 -1.19
N SER A 34 -5.21 1.76 -2.32
CA SER A 34 -6.61 2.00 -2.66
C SER A 34 -7.45 0.76 -2.37
N VAL A 35 -8.65 1.01 -1.83
CA VAL A 35 -9.64 -0.03 -1.52
C VAL A 35 -10.80 0.16 -2.48
N GLN A 36 -11.11 -0.88 -3.26
CA GLN A 36 -12.20 -0.88 -4.23
C GLN A 36 -13.27 -1.88 -3.82
N LEU A 37 -14.51 -1.43 -3.66
CA LEU A 37 -15.66 -2.29 -3.38
C LEU A 37 -16.13 -2.96 -4.68
N LEU A 38 -16.40 -4.27 -4.62
CA LEU A 38 -17.00 -4.99 -5.73
C LEU A 38 -18.53 -4.72 -5.74
N PRO A 39 -19.14 -4.24 -6.83
CA PRO A 39 -20.54 -3.81 -6.83
C PRO A 39 -21.58 -4.88 -6.46
N ARG A 40 -21.23 -6.17 -6.52
CA ARG A 40 -22.13 -7.30 -6.25
C ARG A 40 -21.83 -8.06 -4.96
N SER A 41 -20.86 -7.61 -4.17
CA SER A 41 -20.53 -8.24 -2.89
C SER A 41 -19.92 -7.23 -1.93
N ASN A 42 -19.95 -7.50 -0.63
CA ASN A 42 -19.18 -6.72 0.34
C ASN A 42 -17.66 -7.00 0.26
N GLN A 43 -17.19 -7.58 -0.85
CA GLN A 43 -15.78 -7.83 -1.09
C GLN A 43 -15.07 -6.52 -1.45
N LYS A 44 -14.02 -6.21 -0.70
CA LYS A 44 -13.10 -5.12 -0.98
C LYS A 44 -11.81 -5.69 -1.55
N TRP A 45 -11.32 -5.11 -2.65
CA TRP A 45 -10.03 -5.41 -3.26
C TRP A 45 -9.04 -4.28 -2.98
N GLY A 46 -7.84 -4.67 -2.57
CA GLY A 46 -6.74 -3.75 -2.31
C GLY A 46 -5.87 -3.61 -3.53
N TYR A 47 -5.39 -2.41 -3.75
CA TYR A 47 -4.35 -2.12 -4.72
C TYR A 47 -3.27 -1.21 -4.13
N LEU A 48 -2.01 -1.52 -4.41
CA LEU A 48 -0.89 -0.62 -4.16
C LEU A 48 -0.77 0.36 -5.33
N ARG A 49 -0.71 1.66 -5.05
CA ARG A 49 -0.65 2.72 -6.06
C ARG A 49 0.42 3.74 -5.72
N PHE A 50 1.15 4.21 -6.73
CA PHE A 50 2.09 5.34 -6.63
C PHE A 50 2.32 5.98 -8.00
N LYS A 51 2.89 7.17 -8.02
CA LYS A 51 3.34 7.83 -9.26
C LYS A 51 4.82 7.53 -9.49
N THR A 52 5.17 7.17 -10.73
CA THR A 52 6.55 7.09 -11.22
C THR A 52 6.56 7.39 -12.71
N ASP A 53 7.60 8.05 -13.21
CA ASP A 53 7.72 8.45 -14.63
C ASP A 53 6.50 9.20 -15.18
N GLY A 54 5.93 10.10 -14.36
CA GLY A 54 4.71 10.85 -14.71
C GLY A 54 3.44 9.99 -14.79
N LYS A 55 3.51 8.68 -14.58
CA LYS A 55 2.39 7.75 -14.67
C LYS A 55 2.00 7.20 -13.31
N THR A 56 0.71 6.95 -13.12
CA THR A 56 0.24 6.15 -11.99
C THR A 56 0.48 4.68 -12.29
N LYS A 57 1.18 3.98 -11.40
CA LYS A 57 1.22 2.52 -11.36
C LYS A 57 0.26 2.04 -10.28
N GLN A 58 -0.50 0.98 -10.58
CA GLN A 58 -1.43 0.35 -9.66
C GLN A 58 -1.30 -1.17 -9.76
N PHE A 59 -1.21 -1.85 -8.63
CA PHE A 59 -1.02 -3.30 -8.57
C PHE A 59 -1.99 -3.93 -7.56
N TYR A 60 -2.68 -4.99 -7.97
CA TYR A 60 -3.54 -5.74 -7.07
C TYR A 60 -2.70 -6.42 -5.98
N ILE A 61 -3.10 -6.26 -4.73
CA ILE A 61 -2.39 -6.82 -3.55
C ILE A 61 -3.21 -7.88 -2.82
N GLY A 62 -4.52 -7.96 -3.06
CA GLY A 62 -5.37 -9.00 -2.50
C GLY A 62 -6.76 -8.53 -2.09
N LYS A 63 -7.50 -9.44 -1.48
CA LYS A 63 -8.75 -9.16 -0.77
C LYS A 63 -8.42 -8.45 0.54
N VAL A 64 -9.11 -7.35 0.82
CA VAL A 64 -8.88 -6.47 1.98
C VAL A 64 -10.18 -6.15 2.71
N SER A 65 -11.17 -7.04 2.64
CA SER A 65 -12.44 -6.83 3.32
C SER A 65 -12.25 -6.80 4.83
N ALA A 66 -12.65 -5.69 5.43
CA ALA A 66 -12.86 -5.53 6.87
C ALA A 66 -14.10 -4.66 7.10
N GLU A 67 -14.53 -4.57 8.37
CA GLU A 67 -15.68 -3.76 8.78
C GLU A 67 -15.42 -2.28 8.50
N THR A 68 -14.23 -1.81 8.84
CA THR A 68 -13.83 -0.41 8.62
C THR A 68 -12.90 -0.23 7.41
N LEU A 69 -12.84 1.00 6.90
CA LEU A 69 -11.87 1.36 5.86
C LEU A 69 -10.42 1.32 6.40
N GLU A 70 -10.21 1.71 7.65
CA GLU A 70 -8.87 1.75 8.27
C GLU A 70 -8.27 0.35 8.39
N GLU A 71 -9.05 -0.63 8.83
CA GLU A 71 -8.64 -2.03 8.86
C GLU A 71 -8.38 -2.57 7.45
N SER A 72 -9.24 -2.22 6.48
CA SER A 72 -9.03 -2.60 5.08
C SER A 72 -7.70 -2.05 4.54
N LEU A 73 -7.35 -0.81 4.90
CA LEU A 73 -6.06 -0.20 4.54
C LEU A 73 -4.89 -0.90 5.23
N ALA A 74 -5.01 -1.22 6.52
CA ALA A 74 -3.97 -1.91 7.27
C ALA A 74 -3.69 -3.31 6.70
N ILE A 75 -4.74 -4.08 6.38
CA ILE A 75 -4.62 -5.36 5.67
C ILE A 75 -3.92 -5.15 4.32
N GLY A 76 -4.33 -4.14 3.56
CA GLY A 76 -3.68 -3.82 2.29
C GLY A 76 -2.19 -3.54 2.44
N TRP A 77 -1.78 -2.71 3.41
CA TRP A 77 -0.36 -2.40 3.65
C TRP A 77 0.44 -3.63 4.08
N HIS A 78 -0.14 -4.48 4.93
CA HIS A 78 0.47 -5.75 5.30
C HIS A 78 0.69 -6.64 4.06
N LEU A 79 -0.35 -6.88 3.26
CA LEU A 79 -0.26 -7.70 2.05
C LEU A 79 0.71 -7.13 1.00
N ALA A 80 0.76 -5.80 0.83
CA ALA A 80 1.65 -5.16 -0.13
C ALA A 80 3.13 -5.46 0.19
N ARG A 81 3.48 -5.50 1.47
CA ARG A 81 4.84 -5.74 1.94
C ARG A 81 5.15 -7.23 2.10
N GLU A 82 4.19 -8.03 2.54
CA GLU A 82 4.34 -9.49 2.67
C GLU A 82 4.53 -10.18 1.31
N LYS A 83 3.79 -9.74 0.28
CA LYS A 83 3.83 -10.34 -1.06
C LYS A 83 4.98 -9.86 -1.94
N ASP A 84 5.91 -9.08 -1.39
CA ASP A 84 7.08 -8.56 -2.09
C ASP A 84 6.68 -7.89 -3.43
N VAL A 85 5.58 -7.12 -3.42
CA VAL A 85 4.94 -6.59 -4.65
C VAL A 85 5.89 -5.68 -5.43
N LEU A 86 6.76 -4.96 -4.73
CA LEU A 86 7.73 -4.05 -5.33
C LEU A 86 9.00 -4.78 -5.77
N GLU A 87 9.48 -5.69 -4.94
CA GLU A 87 10.73 -6.44 -5.09
C GLU A 87 10.67 -7.33 -6.33
N ARG A 88 9.53 -7.97 -6.58
CA ARG A 88 9.26 -8.73 -7.83
C ARG A 88 9.33 -7.87 -9.10
N ARG A 89 9.38 -6.55 -8.97
CA ARG A 89 9.49 -5.57 -10.06
C ARG A 89 10.82 -4.82 -10.06
N GLY A 90 11.77 -5.22 -9.22
CA GLY A 90 13.07 -4.55 -9.08
C GLY A 90 13.04 -3.24 -8.29
N TRP A 91 11.98 -3.01 -7.50
CA TRP A 91 11.86 -1.86 -6.60
C TRP A 91 11.93 -2.32 -5.15
N SER A 92 12.18 -1.40 -4.22
CA SER A 92 12.28 -1.75 -2.80
C SER A 92 11.58 -0.72 -1.93
N TRP A 93 11.19 -1.11 -0.72
CA TRP A 93 10.79 -0.15 0.29
C TRP A 93 12.02 0.59 0.83
N VAL A 94 11.89 1.90 1.09
CA VAL A 94 12.96 2.66 1.77
C VAL A 94 13.21 2.08 3.16
N VAL A 95 12.13 1.76 3.88
CA VAL A 95 12.20 1.03 5.15
C VAL A 95 11.85 -0.43 4.89
N PRO A 96 12.81 -1.37 5.02
CA PRO A 96 12.53 -2.79 4.88
C PRO A 96 11.61 -3.27 6.01
N LEU A 97 10.76 -4.26 5.73
CA LEU A 97 10.08 -4.97 6.82
C LEU A 97 11.14 -5.69 7.66
N LYS A 98 11.09 -5.50 8.98
CA LYS A 98 11.70 -6.45 9.91
C LYS A 98 10.93 -7.76 9.76
N LYS A 99 11.46 -8.70 8.97
CA LYS A 99 11.01 -10.09 8.99
C LYS A 99 11.64 -10.70 10.25
N GLU A 100 10.87 -10.83 11.32
CA GLU A 100 11.32 -11.62 12.48
C GLU A 100 11.50 -13.07 11.99
N LYS A 101 12.65 -13.65 12.35
CA LYS A 101 13.06 -15.00 11.96
C LYS A 101 12.30 -16.06 12.75
#